data_AF-A0A8S3E487-F1
#
_entry.id   AF-A0A8S3E487-F1
#
_cell.length_a   1.000
_cell.length_b   1.000
_cell.length_c   1.000
_cell.angle_alpha   90.00
_cell.angle_beta   90.00
_cell.angle_gamma   90.00
#
_symmetry.space_group_name_H-M   'P 1'
#
loop_
_entity.id
_entity.type
_entity.pdbx_description
1 polymer ?
#
loop_
_entity_poly.entity_id
_entity_poly.type
_entity_poly.pdbx_seq_one_letter_code
_entity_poly.pdbx_strand_id
1 'polypeptide(L)'
;QTFNFLWDTNDNDTELQLECFAKTSFTSDWCKSITGFHVHPRLPNVLVTRISGEAAKYIETIPDDLLAMAFQELLYHFYPDNQTPKPEQLIRSRWFNEPFIRGSHTFIKIGSSMHDIKQLAVPWPNKPAKPLILFAGEGTHERFYGTVHGAYMTGIREAKRIIELY
;
A
#
# COMPACT_ATOMS: atom_id res chain seq x y z
N GLN A 1 6.97 -18.09 -8.62
CA GLN A 1 7.04 -17.49 -9.96
C GLN A 1 6.55 -16.06 -9.86
N THR A 2 7.15 -15.14 -10.62
CA THR A 2 6.82 -13.71 -10.63
C THR A 2 6.66 -13.25 -12.08
N PHE A 3 5.66 -12.43 -12.32
CA PHE A 3 5.33 -11.77 -13.58
C PHE A 3 5.65 -10.29 -13.39
N ASN A 4 6.75 -9.81 -13.97
CA ASN A 4 7.19 -8.43 -13.82
C ASN A 4 6.84 -7.63 -15.07
N PHE A 5 6.42 -6.39 -14.87
CA PHE A 5 6.08 -5.47 -15.95
C PHE A 5 7.17 -4.43 -16.09
N LEU A 6 7.59 -4.19 -17.34
CA LEU A 6 8.46 -3.08 -17.69
C LEU A 6 7.66 -2.14 -18.59
N TRP A 7 7.26 -1.01 -18.03
CA TRP A 7 6.54 0.03 -18.76
C TRP A 7 7.52 0.85 -19.59
N ASP A 8 7.27 1.04 -20.90
CA ASP A 8 8.08 1.95 -21.70
C ASP A 8 7.71 3.41 -21.37
N THR A 9 8.71 4.27 -21.28
CA THR A 9 8.53 5.73 -21.19
C THR A 9 7.81 6.33 -22.40
N ASN A 10 7.82 5.63 -23.54
CA ASN A 10 7.10 5.99 -24.76
C ASN A 10 5.71 5.34 -24.87
N ASP A 11 5.27 4.52 -23.90
CA ASP A 11 3.89 3.97 -23.82
C ASP A 11 2.89 5.07 -23.36
N ASN A 12 2.89 6.18 -24.09
CA ASN A 12 1.88 7.22 -23.98
C ASN A 12 0.78 7.08 -25.03
N ASP A 13 0.90 6.16 -26.02
CA ASP A 13 0.00 6.14 -27.19
C ASP A 13 -0.42 4.76 -27.71
N THR A 14 -0.09 3.64 -27.06
CA THR A 14 -0.73 2.35 -27.39
C THR A 14 -2.05 2.23 -26.64
N GLU A 15 -3.10 2.81 -27.23
CA GLU A 15 -4.48 2.40 -26.99
C GLU A 15 -4.53 0.88 -26.90
N LEU A 16 -4.75 0.34 -25.69
CA LEU A 16 -5.26 -1.01 -25.55
C LEU A 16 -6.66 -0.99 -26.19
N GLN A 17 -6.76 -1.37 -27.45
CA GLN A 17 -8.00 -1.40 -28.23
C GLN A 17 -8.87 -2.60 -27.84
N LEU A 18 -9.42 -2.60 -26.63
CA LEU A 18 -10.42 -3.58 -26.20
C LEU A 18 -11.69 -2.85 -25.78
N GLU A 19 -12.85 -3.36 -26.20
CA GLU A 19 -14.17 -2.74 -26.01
C GLU A 19 -14.52 -2.47 -24.52
N CYS A 20 -13.89 -3.17 -23.59
CA CYS A 20 -13.98 -2.93 -22.14
C CYS A 20 -13.34 -1.59 -21.74
N PHE A 21 -12.24 -1.21 -22.38
CA PHE A 21 -11.48 0.02 -22.14
C PHE A 21 -12.13 1.27 -22.74
N ALA A 22 -12.94 1.12 -23.79
CA ALA A 22 -13.70 2.24 -24.36
C ALA A 22 -14.78 2.77 -23.40
N LYS A 23 -15.18 1.99 -22.37
CA LYS A 23 -16.18 2.40 -21.36
C LYS A 23 -15.57 2.80 -20.01
N THR A 24 -14.31 2.49 -19.77
CA THR A 24 -13.58 2.85 -18.55
C THR A 24 -12.21 3.37 -18.93
N SER A 25 -12.02 4.69 -18.85
CA SER A 25 -10.76 5.42 -19.11
C SER A 25 -9.51 4.61 -18.70
N PHE A 26 -8.89 3.97 -19.71
CA PHE A 26 -7.61 3.29 -19.57
C PHE A 26 -6.41 4.21 -19.83
N THR A 27 -6.65 5.52 -19.73
CA THR A 27 -5.65 6.58 -19.60
C THR A 27 -5.29 6.85 -18.14
N SER A 28 -5.65 5.97 -17.21
CA SER A 28 -5.52 6.26 -15.79
C SER A 28 -4.17 5.74 -15.27
N ASP A 29 -3.30 6.69 -14.91
CA ASP A 29 -1.92 6.51 -14.42
C ASP A 29 -1.74 5.45 -13.32
N TRP A 30 -2.82 4.97 -12.70
CA TRP A 30 -2.76 3.99 -11.62
C TRP A 30 -2.29 2.61 -12.10
N CYS A 31 -2.60 2.16 -13.32
CA CYS A 31 -2.12 0.85 -13.80
C CYS A 31 -0.59 0.82 -13.87
N LYS A 32 0.04 1.94 -14.26
CA LYS A 32 1.50 2.10 -14.30
C LYS A 32 2.15 1.99 -12.90
N SER A 33 1.36 2.08 -11.82
CA SER A 33 1.85 1.80 -10.46
C SER A 33 2.05 0.31 -10.16
N ILE A 34 1.50 -0.57 -10.99
CA ILE A 34 1.63 -2.03 -10.86
C ILE A 34 2.93 -2.45 -11.54
N THR A 35 3.85 -3.01 -10.76
CA THR A 35 5.14 -3.52 -11.25
C THR A 35 5.11 -5.00 -11.61
N GLY A 36 4.02 -5.69 -11.28
CA GLY A 36 3.86 -7.11 -11.55
C GLY A 36 2.96 -7.85 -10.58
N PHE A 37 2.88 -9.15 -10.78
CA PHE A 37 2.20 -10.12 -9.93
C PHE A 37 3.16 -11.21 -9.48
N HIS A 38 2.95 -11.77 -8.29
CA HIS A 38 3.64 -12.98 -7.85
C HIS A 38 2.63 -14.05 -7.49
N VAL A 39 3.00 -15.30 -7.77
CA VAL A 39 2.21 -16.46 -7.37
C VAL A 39 2.34 -16.62 -5.85
N HIS A 40 1.20 -16.79 -5.16
CA HIS A 40 1.19 -17.01 -3.73
C HIS A 40 1.94 -18.31 -3.36
N PRO A 41 2.84 -18.31 -2.36
CA PRO A 41 3.73 -19.44 -2.10
C PRO A 41 3.04 -20.78 -1.80
N ARG A 42 1.80 -20.73 -1.29
CA ARG A 42 1.01 -21.92 -0.91
C ARG A 42 -0.22 -22.15 -1.79
N LEU A 43 -0.53 -21.22 -2.69
CA LEU A 43 -1.75 -21.24 -3.50
C LEU A 43 -1.36 -20.94 -4.95
N PRO A 44 -1.07 -21.97 -5.78
CA PRO A 44 -0.48 -21.78 -7.11
C PRO A 44 -1.38 -21.02 -8.08
N ASN A 45 -2.70 -21.00 -7.81
CA ASN A 45 -3.70 -20.31 -8.64
C ASN A 45 -4.05 -18.90 -8.09
N VAL A 46 -3.28 -18.38 -7.14
CA VAL A 46 -3.49 -17.04 -6.58
C VAL A 46 -2.35 -16.13 -6.99
N LEU A 47 -2.69 -15.07 -7.72
CA LEU A 47 -1.79 -13.97 -8.04
C LEU A 47 -1.96 -12.84 -7.02
N VAL A 48 -0.84 -12.29 -6.59
CA VAL A 48 -0.80 -11.19 -5.62
C VAL A 48 -0.01 -10.04 -6.23
N THR A 49 -0.57 -8.83 -6.12
CA THR A 49 0.13 -7.59 -6.46
C THR A 49 0.06 -6.60 -5.29
N ARG A 50 0.99 -5.64 -5.28
CA ARG A 50 1.00 -4.54 -4.32
C ARG A 50 0.87 -3.23 -5.07
N ILE A 51 -0.05 -2.40 -4.60
CA ILE A 51 -0.33 -1.09 -5.16
C ILE A 51 -0.12 -0.07 -4.04
N SER A 52 0.46 1.07 -4.37
CA SER A 52 0.87 2.10 -3.40
C SER A 52 0.64 3.50 -3.95
N GLY A 53 0.71 4.51 -3.09
CA GLY A 53 0.49 5.91 -3.48
C GLY A 53 -0.97 6.23 -3.83
N GLU A 54 -1.17 7.20 -4.71
CA GLU A 54 -2.51 7.66 -5.11
C GLU A 54 -3.30 6.57 -5.86
N ALA A 55 -2.59 5.70 -6.61
CA ALA A 55 -3.18 4.54 -7.25
C ALA A 55 -3.91 3.63 -6.24
N ALA A 56 -3.32 3.40 -5.07
CA ALA A 56 -3.92 2.56 -4.02
C ALA A 56 -5.26 3.13 -3.53
N LYS A 57 -5.38 4.47 -3.44
CA LYS A 57 -6.64 5.12 -3.04
C LYS A 57 -7.67 5.06 -4.16
N TYR A 58 -7.23 5.32 -5.40
CA TYR A 58 -8.10 5.30 -6.57
C TYR A 58 -8.73 3.92 -6.78
N ILE A 59 -7.94 2.85 -6.73
CA ILE A 59 -8.46 1.51 -6.98
C ILE A 59 -9.56 1.12 -5.99
N GLU A 60 -9.55 1.60 -4.74
CA GLU A 60 -10.60 1.30 -3.74
C GLU A 60 -11.99 1.77 -4.21
N THR A 61 -12.05 2.78 -5.08
CA THR A 61 -13.29 3.32 -5.66
C THR A 61 -13.84 2.49 -6.83
N ILE A 62 -13.01 1.64 -7.43
CA ILE A 62 -13.38 0.84 -8.60
C ILE A 62 -14.14 -0.41 -8.15
N PRO A 63 -15.27 -0.78 -8.77
CA PRO A 63 -15.95 -2.07 -8.56
C PRO A 63 -15.05 -3.29 -8.83
N ASP A 64 -15.23 -4.36 -8.06
CA ASP A 64 -14.35 -5.54 -8.10
C ASP A 64 -14.33 -6.22 -9.49
N ASP A 65 -15.47 -6.30 -10.17
CA ASP A 65 -15.57 -6.90 -11.51
C ASP A 65 -14.76 -6.16 -12.56
N LEU A 66 -14.81 -4.81 -12.53
CA LEU A 66 -14.04 -3.96 -13.44
C LEU A 66 -12.53 -4.08 -13.15
N LEU A 67 -12.16 -4.11 -11.87
CA LEU A 67 -10.78 -4.25 -11.47
C LEU A 67 -10.20 -5.63 -11.83
N ALA A 68 -11.00 -6.70 -11.72
CA ALA A 68 -10.60 -8.04 -12.13
C ALA A 68 -10.36 -8.14 -13.65
N MET A 69 -11.22 -7.51 -14.46
CA MET A 69 -11.02 -7.43 -15.92
C MET A 69 -9.75 -6.63 -16.25
N ALA A 70 -9.54 -5.48 -15.61
CA ALA A 70 -8.33 -4.68 -15.81
C ALA A 70 -7.05 -5.47 -15.49
N PHE A 71 -7.03 -6.28 -14.43
CA PHE A 71 -5.88 -7.14 -14.11
C PHE A 71 -5.68 -8.27 -15.12
N GLN A 72 -6.77 -8.86 -15.64
CA GLN A 72 -6.69 -9.87 -16.68
C GLN A 72 -6.09 -9.29 -17.97
N GLU A 73 -6.57 -8.13 -18.40
CA GLU A 73 -6.09 -7.47 -19.62
C GLU A 73 -4.64 -6.98 -19.46
N LEU A 74 -4.26 -6.51 -18.27
CA LEU A 74 -2.88 -6.14 -17.96
C LEU A 74 -1.93 -7.35 -18.10
N LEU A 75 -2.34 -8.51 -17.59
CA LEU A 75 -1.57 -9.75 -17.76
C LEU A 75 -1.49 -10.18 -19.22
N TYR A 76 -2.59 -10.05 -19.98
CA TYR A 76 -2.61 -10.37 -21.41
C TYR A 76 -1.71 -9.43 -22.23
N HIS A 77 -1.66 -8.15 -21.88
CA HIS A 77 -0.79 -7.17 -22.55
C HIS A 77 0.70 -7.54 -22.43
N PHE A 78 1.16 -7.87 -21.21
CA PHE A 78 2.57 -8.22 -20.97
C PHE A 78 2.91 -9.69 -21.29
N TYR A 79 1.92 -10.58 -21.32
CA TYR A 79 2.09 -12.01 -21.56
C TYR A 79 1.00 -12.54 -22.52
N PRO A 80 0.98 -12.11 -23.79
CA PRO A 80 -0.08 -12.46 -24.75
C PRO A 80 -0.14 -13.96 -25.06
N ASP A 81 1.00 -14.65 -24.99
CA ASP A 81 1.09 -16.10 -25.20
C ASP A 81 0.44 -16.91 -24.06
N ASN A 82 0.22 -16.28 -22.90
CA ASN A 82 -0.48 -16.90 -21.78
C ASN A 82 -1.98 -16.59 -21.88
N GLN A 83 -2.79 -17.62 -22.11
CA GLN A 83 -4.25 -17.53 -21.98
C GLN A 83 -4.62 -17.32 -20.50
N THR A 84 -4.54 -16.08 -20.04
CA THR A 84 -4.84 -15.71 -18.66
C THR A 84 -6.35 -15.74 -18.43
N PRO A 85 -6.89 -16.66 -17.63
CA PRO A 85 -8.32 -16.72 -17.37
C PRO A 85 -8.77 -15.51 -16.55
N LYS A 86 -10.06 -15.19 -16.63
CA LYS A 86 -10.66 -14.18 -15.74
C LYS A 86 -10.52 -14.67 -14.30
N PRO A 87 -10.08 -13.83 -13.35
CA PRO A 87 -10.05 -14.22 -11.95
C PRO A 87 -11.46 -14.59 -11.45
N GLU A 88 -11.60 -15.77 -10.86
CA GLU A 88 -12.87 -16.19 -10.23
C GLU A 88 -13.23 -15.33 -9.02
N GLN A 89 -12.20 -14.85 -8.31
CA GLN A 89 -12.35 -14.02 -7.13
C GLN A 89 -11.25 -12.97 -7.06
N LEU A 90 -11.66 -11.74 -6.74
CA LEU A 90 -10.74 -10.66 -6.38
C LEU A 90 -10.86 -10.39 -4.87
N ILE A 91 -9.77 -10.55 -4.14
CA ILE A 91 -9.67 -10.15 -2.73
C ILE A 91 -8.74 -8.96 -2.65
N ARG A 92 -9.22 -7.85 -2.08
CA ARG A 92 -8.45 -6.63 -1.89
C ARG A 92 -8.66 -6.04 -0.51
N SER A 93 -7.64 -5.37 -0.01
CA SER A 93 -7.74 -4.50 1.15
C SER A 93 -8.25 -3.11 0.75
N ARG A 94 -9.01 -2.47 1.65
CA ARG A 94 -9.42 -1.06 1.51
C ARG A 94 -8.90 -0.22 2.68
N TRP A 95 -7.58 -0.27 2.91
CA TRP A 95 -6.96 0.33 4.10
C TRP A 95 -7.14 1.84 4.18
N PHE A 96 -7.21 2.54 3.04
CA PHE A 96 -7.39 3.99 3.03
C PHE A 96 -8.77 4.40 3.53
N ASN A 97 -9.83 3.72 3.08
CA ASN A 97 -11.20 4.00 3.50
C ASN A 97 -11.61 3.32 4.81
N GLU A 98 -10.75 2.48 5.39
CA GLU A 98 -11.02 1.85 6.68
C GLU A 98 -10.91 2.92 7.80
N PRO A 99 -11.99 3.18 8.57
CA PRO A 99 -12.08 4.34 9.46
C PRO A 99 -11.07 4.35 10.62
N PHE A 100 -10.61 3.19 11.08
CA PHE A 100 -9.68 3.02 12.19
C PHE A 100 -8.21 2.95 11.75
N ILE A 101 -7.95 2.74 10.46
CA ILE A 101 -6.62 2.47 9.91
C ILE A 101 -6.16 3.58 8.96
N ARG A 102 -7.02 4.07 8.05
CA ARG A 102 -6.81 5.25 7.17
C ARG A 102 -5.53 5.25 6.34
N GLY A 103 -4.92 4.09 6.12
CA GLY A 103 -3.62 3.93 5.46
C GLY A 103 -3.00 2.58 5.81
N SER A 104 -1.93 2.19 5.13
CA SER A 104 -1.33 0.86 5.39
C SER A 104 -0.19 0.92 6.41
N HIS A 105 0.78 1.80 6.21
CA HIS A 105 1.94 1.97 7.08
C HIS A 105 2.60 3.33 6.85
N THR A 106 3.33 3.80 7.86
CA THR A 106 4.09 5.05 7.82
C THR A 106 5.27 4.94 6.86
N PHE A 107 5.47 6.00 6.07
CA PHE A 107 6.65 6.19 5.25
C PHE A 107 7.04 7.67 5.27
N ILE A 108 8.30 7.97 4.98
CA ILE A 108 8.78 9.35 4.88
C ILE A 108 8.50 9.84 3.46
N LYS A 109 7.47 10.65 3.30
CA LYS A 109 7.12 11.30 2.02
C LYS A 109 8.22 12.28 1.61
N ILE A 110 8.35 12.53 0.30
CA ILE A 110 9.14 13.65 -0.22
C ILE A 110 8.71 14.94 0.50
N GLY A 111 9.68 15.64 1.09
CA GLY A 111 9.47 16.85 1.90
C GLY A 111 9.36 16.61 3.41
N SER A 112 9.19 15.36 3.85
CA SER A 112 9.26 14.95 5.26
C SER A 112 10.64 14.44 5.62
N SER A 113 10.88 14.24 6.92
CA SER A 113 12.14 13.70 7.40
C SER A 113 11.97 12.81 8.63
N MET A 114 13.07 12.17 9.05
CA MET A 114 13.12 11.43 10.30
C MET A 114 12.79 12.31 11.53
N HIS A 115 12.92 13.64 11.41
CA HIS A 115 12.49 14.56 12.45
C HIS A 115 11.00 14.41 12.78
N ASP A 116 10.15 14.21 11.78
CA ASP A 116 8.69 14.13 11.95
C ASP A 116 8.30 12.91 12.80
N ILE A 117 8.94 11.76 12.54
CA ILE A 117 8.79 10.53 13.32
C ILE A 117 9.24 10.74 14.76
N LYS A 118 10.37 11.43 14.96
CA LYS A 118 10.87 11.75 16.30
C LYS A 118 9.92 12.68 17.05
N GLN A 119 9.34 13.68 16.38
CA GLN A 119 8.36 14.58 16.97
C GLN A 119 7.07 13.85 17.37
N LEU A 120 6.56 12.94 16.53
CA LEU A 120 5.40 12.10 16.89
C LEU A 120 5.64 11.25 18.14
N ALA A 121 6.90 10.91 18.41
CA ALA A 121 7.29 10.07 19.53
C ALA A 121 7.44 10.86 20.86
N VAL A 122 7.28 12.19 20.84
CA VAL A 122 7.43 13.10 22.00
C VAL A 122 6.13 13.12 22.83
N PRO A 123 6.20 12.88 24.16
CA PRO A 123 5.06 13.02 25.07
C PRO A 123 4.43 14.41 25.10
N TRP A 124 3.16 14.46 25.48
CA TRP A 124 2.45 15.72 25.71
C TRP A 124 1.90 15.83 27.15
N PRO A 125 2.05 16.98 27.83
CA PRO A 125 2.93 18.09 27.47
C PRO A 125 4.40 17.69 27.58
N ASN A 126 5.25 18.22 26.69
CA ASN A 126 6.71 18.04 26.77
C ASN A 126 7.31 19.01 27.80
N LYS A 127 7.01 18.76 29.08
CA LYS A 127 7.40 19.60 30.23
C LYS A 127 8.09 18.72 31.29
N PRO A 128 8.86 19.31 32.22
CA PRO A 128 9.53 18.56 33.29
C PRO A 128 8.57 17.86 34.27
N ALA A 129 7.27 18.15 34.20
CA ALA A 129 6.24 17.42 34.93
C ALA A 129 5.91 16.07 34.26
N LYS A 130 5.18 15.21 34.96
CA LYS A 130 4.73 13.94 34.39
C LYS A 130 3.87 14.19 33.12
N PRO A 131 4.16 13.54 31.98
CA PRO A 131 3.36 13.68 30.78
C PRO A 131 1.97 13.08 30.98
N LEU A 132 0.99 13.64 30.27
CA LEU A 132 -0.41 13.21 30.31
C LEU A 132 -0.72 12.24 29.16
N ILE A 133 -0.03 12.40 28.03
CA ILE A 133 -0.24 11.64 26.80
C ILE A 133 1.10 11.13 26.32
N LEU A 134 1.14 9.83 26.05
CA LEU A 134 2.27 9.12 25.47
C LEU A 134 1.87 8.57 24.10
N PHE A 135 2.82 8.50 23.19
CA PHE A 135 2.59 8.01 21.83
C PHE A 135 3.44 6.77 21.57
N ALA A 136 2.78 5.71 21.12
CA ALA A 136 3.38 4.47 20.68
C ALA A 136 2.75 4.04 19.34
N GLY A 137 3.31 3.02 18.72
CA GLY A 137 2.91 2.56 17.39
C GLY A 137 4.04 2.65 16.37
N GLU A 138 3.82 2.09 15.19
CA GLU A 138 4.84 1.95 14.15
C GLU A 138 5.42 3.30 13.70
N GLY A 139 4.58 4.33 13.57
CA GLY A 139 4.98 5.68 13.16
C GLY A 139 5.77 6.49 14.20
N THR A 140 6.13 5.89 15.34
CA THR A 140 6.89 6.56 16.43
C THR A 140 8.30 5.98 16.63
N HIS A 141 8.72 5.01 15.79
CA HIS A 141 10.04 4.39 15.88
C HIS A 141 11.03 4.99 14.86
N GLU A 142 12.14 5.57 15.31
CA GLU A 142 13.13 6.24 14.46
C GLU A 142 13.92 5.35 13.46
N ARG A 143 13.66 4.03 13.44
CA ARG A 143 14.44 3.06 12.64
C ARG A 143 13.55 2.00 12.01
N PHE A 144 12.57 1.54 12.78
CA PHE A 144 11.67 0.46 12.39
C PHE A 144 10.23 0.96 12.17
N TYR A 145 10.07 2.22 11.74
CA TYR A 145 8.76 2.70 11.29
C TYR A 145 8.26 1.87 10.10
N GLY A 146 6.96 1.77 9.95
CA GLY A 146 6.28 0.94 8.97
C GLY A 146 6.25 -0.55 9.32
N THR A 147 6.66 -0.95 10.54
CA THR A 147 6.81 -2.37 10.90
C THR A 147 6.11 -2.75 12.21
N VAL A 148 5.76 -4.04 12.32
CA VAL A 148 5.16 -4.63 13.52
C VAL A 148 6.13 -4.62 14.71
N HIS A 149 7.40 -4.98 14.49
CA HIS A 149 8.38 -4.99 15.57
C HIS A 149 8.71 -3.58 16.06
N GLY A 150 8.69 -2.57 15.19
CA GLY A 150 8.77 -1.17 15.57
C GLY A 150 7.63 -0.75 16.49
N ALA A 151 6.38 -1.10 16.15
CA ALA A 151 5.22 -0.85 17.02
C ALA A 151 5.34 -1.53 18.39
N TYR A 152 5.80 -2.78 18.40
CA TYR A 152 6.03 -3.52 19.64
C TYR A 152 7.08 -2.83 20.54
N MET A 153 8.21 -2.44 19.96
CA MET A 153 9.29 -1.78 20.69
C MET A 153 8.86 -0.42 21.25
N THR A 154 8.07 0.37 20.51
CA THR A 154 7.56 1.67 21.00
C THR A 154 6.51 1.49 22.09
N GLY A 155 5.73 0.41 22.06
CA GLY A 155 4.86 0.02 23.18
C GLY A 155 5.64 -0.24 24.47
N ILE A 156 6.72 -1.03 24.40
CA ILE A 156 7.62 -1.25 25.56
C ILE A 156 8.23 0.06 26.04
N ARG A 157 8.68 0.92 25.12
CA ARG A 157 9.28 2.23 25.43
C ARG A 157 8.33 3.07 26.30
N GLU A 158 7.08 3.22 25.89
CA GLU A 158 6.11 4.02 26.65
C GLU A 158 5.66 3.34 27.94
N ALA A 159 5.55 2.00 27.97
CA ALA A 159 5.27 1.27 29.21
C ALA A 159 6.36 1.48 30.27
N LYS A 160 7.64 1.43 29.88
CA LYS A 160 8.76 1.73 30.79
C LYS A 160 8.73 3.17 31.28
N ARG A 161 8.41 4.12 30.39
CA ARG A 161 8.26 5.54 30.76
C ARG A 161 7.16 5.75 31.79
N ILE A 162 6.04 5.02 31.70
CA ILE A 162 4.99 5.07 32.72
C ILE A 162 5.52 4.58 34.07
N ILE A 163 6.19 3.42 34.11
CA ILE A 163 6.74 2.83 35.34
C ILE A 163 7.79 3.74 35.99
N GLU A 164 8.61 4.43 35.21
CA GLU A 164 9.63 5.34 35.73
C GLU A 164 9.06 6.64 36.30
N LEU A 165 7.89 7.08 35.81
CA LEU A 165 7.29 8.37 36.16
C LEU A 165 6.13 8.26 37.16
N TYR A 166 5.51 7.09 37.34
CA TYR A 166 4.32 6.88 38.18
C TYR A 166 4.49 5.70 39.12
#